data_AF-A0A251WF41-F1
#
_entry.id   AF-A0A251WF41-F1
#
_cell.length_a   1.000
_cell.length_b   1.000
_cell.length_c   1.000
_cell.angle_alpha   90.00
_cell.angle_beta   90.00
_cell.angle_gamma   90.00
#
_symmetry.space_group_name_H-M   'P 1'
#
loop_
_entity.id
_entity.type
_entity.pdbx_description
1 polymer ?
#
loop_
_entity_poly.entity_id
_entity_poly.type
_entity_poly.pdbx_seq_one_letter_code
_entity_poly.pdbx_strand_id
1 'polypeptide(L)'
;MEPKNLDQYFPCSRQKYYVSTLQRRVGLTLRRAECLVRLWAYLLLKESQDQGLLPEVSLANLTPQRDFVACTHREAAELFYANRDRGSDRAAGLMLDRLASLGVLDKRFDGQTLCLKIRTMPELLTPATEAPLPELFADAFNPRTDAVPAAQLMTRTYSELVKDPAATSYKITKNLRAWADHYRPCMRVLRRSDTLNPVGITVLYPVTSDSEVHFFYPPSRSFFLTTDRPTDPFTMATQGDPNCTSIYVRAWIIDPLYLSRHTLKQLIHDTQVTLHQMKEDFPALCDLYSMMIHPSYEELRRLMGFERVSQDTQRPYSWVYMSIDRYLNLDAVEVVNALTP
;
A
#
# COMPACT_ATOMS: atom_id res chain seq x y z
N MET A 1 -31.21 -0.41 18.71
CA MET A 1 -30.56 0.91 18.88
C MET A 1 -30.65 1.66 17.56
N GLU A 2 -30.98 2.95 17.58
CA GLU A 2 -31.14 3.75 16.36
C GLU A 2 -29.79 4.30 15.87
N PRO A 3 -29.42 4.11 14.58
CA PRO A 3 -28.18 4.62 13.99
C PRO A 3 -27.89 6.11 14.23
N LYS A 4 -28.94 6.93 14.31
CA LYS A 4 -28.84 8.40 14.45
C LYS A 4 -28.31 8.84 15.82
N ASN A 5 -28.45 8.00 16.84
CA ASN A 5 -28.03 8.32 18.21
C ASN A 5 -26.58 7.88 18.49
N LEU A 6 -25.86 7.34 17.50
CA LEU A 6 -24.51 6.82 17.69
C LEU A 6 -23.56 7.84 18.31
N ASP A 7 -23.63 9.11 17.89
CA ASP A 7 -22.72 10.15 18.35
C ASP A 7 -22.90 10.49 19.85
N GLN A 8 -24.05 10.15 20.45
CA GLN A 8 -24.30 10.27 21.90
C GLN A 8 -23.53 9.20 22.68
N TYR A 9 -23.45 7.99 22.13
CA TYR A 9 -22.79 6.85 22.75
C TYR A 9 -21.33 6.71 22.33
N PHE A 10 -20.90 7.35 21.25
CA PHE A 10 -19.53 7.30 20.77
C PHE A 10 -19.09 8.66 20.18
N PRO A 11 -18.45 9.53 20.99
CA PRO A 11 -18.17 10.91 20.61
C PRO A 11 -17.31 11.05 19.35
N CYS A 12 -17.55 12.12 18.57
CA CYS A 12 -16.81 12.41 17.34
C CYS A 12 -15.29 12.52 17.54
N SER A 13 -14.82 12.98 18.70
CA SER A 13 -13.38 13.04 19.03
C SER A 13 -12.75 11.65 19.06
N ARG A 14 -13.44 10.65 19.62
CA ARG A 14 -13.03 9.25 19.62
C ARG A 14 -13.10 8.65 18.23
N GLN A 15 -14.16 8.93 17.48
CA GLN A 15 -14.27 8.50 16.08
C GLN A 15 -13.06 8.97 15.27
N LYS A 16 -12.68 10.25 15.38
CA LYS A 16 -11.51 10.82 14.68
C LYS A 16 -10.20 10.11 15.03
N TYR A 17 -10.01 9.74 16.30
CA TYR A 17 -8.84 8.98 16.74
C TYR A 17 -8.75 7.61 16.06
N TYR A 18 -9.84 6.84 16.04
CA TYR A 18 -9.85 5.54 15.36
C TYR A 18 -9.68 5.67 13.84
N VAL A 19 -10.30 6.69 13.25
CA VAL A 19 -10.19 6.98 11.81
C VAL A 19 -8.74 7.29 11.42
N SER A 20 -8.03 8.16 12.17
CA SER A 20 -6.65 8.51 11.85
C SER A 20 -5.70 7.32 11.96
N THR A 21 -5.92 6.44 12.95
CA THR A 21 -5.15 5.18 13.06
C THR A 21 -5.43 4.24 11.88
N LEU A 22 -6.69 4.12 11.47
CA LEU A 22 -7.09 3.25 10.36
C LEU A 22 -6.64 3.74 8.98
N GLN A 23 -6.48 5.04 8.78
CA GLN A 23 -5.99 5.61 7.53
C GLN A 23 -4.55 5.20 7.20
N ARG A 24 -3.77 4.73 8.18
CA ARG A 24 -2.42 4.18 7.97
C ARG A 24 -2.44 2.85 7.22
N ARG A 25 -3.60 2.17 7.15
CA ARG A 25 -3.77 0.93 6.39
C ARG A 25 -4.07 1.22 4.93
N VAL A 26 -3.36 0.50 4.06
CA VAL A 26 -3.56 0.55 2.60
C VAL A 26 -5.01 0.16 2.24
N GLY A 27 -5.67 0.96 1.41
CA GLY A 27 -7.04 0.73 0.96
C GLY A 27 -8.14 1.31 1.87
N LEU A 28 -7.82 1.80 3.06
CA LEU A 28 -8.76 2.52 3.94
C LEU A 28 -8.66 4.04 3.75
N THR A 29 -9.30 4.54 2.68
CA THR A 29 -9.53 5.99 2.50
C THR A 29 -10.26 6.58 3.71
N LEU A 30 -10.16 7.89 3.96
CA LEU A 30 -10.87 8.61 5.03
C LEU A 30 -12.34 8.15 5.17
N ARG A 31 -13.07 8.15 4.05
CA ARG A 31 -14.49 7.78 4.03
C ARG A 31 -14.74 6.33 4.44
N ARG A 32 -13.86 5.40 4.03
CA ARG A 32 -13.98 3.97 4.38
C ARG A 32 -13.68 3.77 5.86
N ALA A 33 -12.66 4.44 6.38
CA ALA A 33 -12.32 4.44 7.80
C ALA A 33 -13.47 5.01 8.66
N GLU A 34 -14.05 6.15 8.27
CA GLU A 34 -15.23 6.72 8.94
C GLU A 34 -16.42 5.75 8.96
N CYS A 35 -16.75 5.14 7.82
CA CYS A 35 -17.84 4.16 7.73
C CYS A 35 -17.56 2.93 8.62
N LEU A 36 -16.33 2.41 8.61
CA LEU A 36 -15.94 1.25 9.40
C LEU A 36 -16.03 1.53 10.92
N VAL A 37 -15.52 2.67 11.36
CA VAL A 37 -15.54 3.07 12.78
C VAL A 37 -16.97 3.24 13.28
N ARG A 38 -17.83 3.91 12.51
CA ARG A 38 -19.24 4.10 12.85
C ARG A 38 -20.00 2.78 12.87
N LEU A 39 -19.74 1.91 11.89
CA LEU A 39 -20.30 0.56 11.86
C LEU A 39 -19.91 -0.24 13.10
N TRP A 40 -18.63 -0.24 13.46
CA TRP A 40 -18.13 -1.02 14.58
C TRP A 40 -18.75 -0.57 15.91
N ALA A 41 -18.75 0.74 16.19
CA ALA A 41 -19.40 1.29 17.38
C ALA A 41 -20.89 0.91 17.44
N TYR A 42 -21.59 1.00 16.31
CA TYR A 42 -23.00 0.63 16.21
C TYR A 42 -23.23 -0.86 16.52
N LEU A 43 -22.45 -1.75 15.91
CA LEU A 43 -22.62 -3.19 16.12
C LEU A 43 -22.32 -3.60 17.56
N LEU A 44 -21.34 -2.98 18.24
CA LEU A 44 -21.05 -3.24 19.65
C LEU A 44 -22.20 -2.85 20.58
N LEU A 45 -22.77 -1.66 20.35
CA LEU A 45 -23.92 -1.18 21.12
C LEU A 45 -25.20 -2.01 20.84
N LYS A 46 -25.35 -2.52 19.62
CA LYS A 46 -26.44 -3.42 19.27
C LYS A 46 -26.27 -4.78 19.93
N GLU A 47 -25.05 -5.34 19.91
CA GLU A 47 -24.70 -6.57 20.62
C GLU A 47 -24.94 -6.46 22.14
N SER A 48 -24.57 -5.33 22.77
CA SER A 48 -24.84 -5.12 24.20
C SER A 48 -26.33 -5.01 24.50
N GLN A 49 -27.10 -4.35 23.64
CA GLN A 49 -28.54 -4.24 23.80
C GLN A 49 -29.25 -5.60 23.66
N ASP A 50 -28.84 -6.41 22.69
CA ASP A 50 -29.39 -7.76 22.48
C ASP A 50 -29.07 -8.69 23.68
N GLN A 51 -28.00 -8.40 24.43
CA GLN A 51 -27.64 -9.08 25.67
C GLN A 51 -28.34 -8.51 26.93
N GLY A 52 -29.24 -7.53 26.77
CA GLY A 52 -29.97 -6.90 27.88
C GLY A 52 -29.13 -5.93 28.73
N LEU A 53 -27.93 -5.57 28.28
CA LEU A 53 -27.10 -4.54 28.91
C LEU A 53 -27.52 -3.18 28.34
N LEU A 54 -28.17 -2.35 29.17
CA LEU A 54 -28.49 -0.98 28.80
C LEU A 54 -27.18 -0.20 28.56
N PRO A 55 -27.03 0.50 27.42
CA PRO A 55 -25.85 1.32 27.16
C PRO A 55 -25.93 2.61 27.97
N GLU A 56 -25.80 2.55 29.29
CA GLU A 56 -25.72 3.77 30.13
C GLU A 56 -24.36 4.47 30.00
N VAL A 57 -23.35 3.79 29.45
CA VAL A 57 -21.98 4.30 29.37
C VAL A 57 -21.59 4.52 27.92
N SER A 58 -21.16 5.75 27.61
CA SER A 58 -20.47 6.10 26.38
C SER A 58 -19.33 5.10 26.11
N LEU A 59 -19.28 4.52 24.90
CA LEU A 59 -18.22 3.60 24.48
C LEU A 59 -16.86 4.30 24.63
N ALA A 60 -16.10 3.90 25.63
CA ALA A 60 -14.76 4.44 25.85
C ALA A 60 -13.79 4.02 24.73
N ASN A 61 -13.89 2.77 24.28
CA ASN A 61 -13.05 2.15 23.26
C ASN A 61 -13.85 1.17 22.39
N LEU A 62 -13.40 0.95 21.16
CA LEU A 62 -13.87 -0.15 20.31
C LEU A 62 -13.23 -1.45 20.79
N THR A 63 -14.05 -2.48 21.02
CA THR A 63 -13.66 -3.82 21.46
C THR A 63 -14.00 -4.85 20.39
N PRO A 64 -13.37 -6.04 20.37
CA PRO A 64 -13.74 -7.06 19.41
C PRO A 64 -15.15 -7.58 19.72
N GLN A 65 -15.95 -7.75 18.68
CA GLN A 65 -17.27 -8.34 18.77
C GLN A 65 -17.16 -9.83 19.12
N ARG A 66 -18.09 -10.33 19.94
CA ARG A 66 -18.12 -11.75 20.28
C ARG A 66 -18.71 -12.55 19.13
N ASP A 67 -19.85 -12.08 18.61
CA ASP A 67 -20.60 -12.78 17.58
C ASP A 67 -20.98 -11.90 16.38
N PHE A 68 -21.61 -12.53 15.39
CA PHE A 68 -22.20 -11.82 14.27
C PHE A 68 -23.45 -11.05 14.72
N VAL A 69 -23.54 -9.79 14.32
CA VAL A 69 -24.64 -8.90 14.69
C VAL A 69 -25.46 -8.56 13.46
N ALA A 70 -26.78 -8.71 13.55
CA ALA A 70 -27.70 -8.35 12.48
C ALA A 70 -27.62 -6.84 12.16
N CYS A 71 -27.46 -6.50 10.89
CA CYS A 71 -27.40 -5.12 10.41
C CYS A 71 -27.92 -5.05 8.97
N THR A 72 -29.06 -4.40 8.81
CA THR A 72 -29.69 -4.19 7.51
C THR A 72 -28.90 -3.16 6.69
N HIS A 73 -29.07 -3.19 5.36
CA HIS A 73 -28.50 -2.16 4.50
C HIS A 73 -29.02 -0.75 4.80
N ARG A 74 -30.27 -0.65 5.30
CA ARG A 74 -30.86 0.61 5.72
C ARG A 74 -30.18 1.16 6.98
N GLU A 75 -29.97 0.34 8.00
CA GLU A 75 -29.21 0.73 9.20
C GLU A 75 -27.80 1.17 8.81
N ALA A 76 -27.12 0.41 7.94
CA ALA A 76 -25.80 0.78 7.43
C ALA A 76 -25.82 2.11 6.64
N ALA A 77 -26.84 2.35 5.82
CA ALA A 77 -26.98 3.60 5.07
C ALA A 77 -27.18 4.80 5.99
N GLU A 78 -28.02 4.65 7.02
CA GLU A 78 -28.19 5.68 8.05
C GLU A 78 -26.88 5.93 8.79
N LEU A 79 -26.09 4.91 9.13
CA LEU A 79 -24.77 5.10 9.76
C LEU A 79 -23.78 5.84 8.87
N PHE A 80 -23.71 5.48 7.59
CA PHE A 80 -22.69 6.00 6.68
C PHE A 80 -23.02 7.38 6.13
N TYR A 81 -24.32 7.68 6.02
CA TYR A 81 -24.80 8.84 5.26
C TYR A 81 -25.81 9.71 6.01
N ALA A 82 -26.06 9.50 7.32
CA ALA A 82 -27.00 10.30 8.12
C ALA A 82 -26.89 11.82 7.94
N ASN A 83 -25.68 12.34 7.72
CA ASN A 83 -25.41 13.78 7.62
C ASN A 83 -25.22 14.27 6.17
N ARG A 84 -25.65 13.50 5.16
CA ARG A 84 -25.45 13.85 3.75
C ARG A 84 -26.70 13.60 2.91
N ASP A 85 -26.98 14.51 1.98
CA ASP A 85 -28.08 14.40 1.00
C ASP A 85 -27.91 13.23 0.01
N ARG A 86 -26.82 12.47 0.08
CA ARG A 86 -26.48 11.39 -0.85
C ARG A 86 -26.03 10.14 -0.12
N GLY A 87 -26.88 9.11 -0.20
CA GLY A 87 -26.63 7.76 0.27
C GLY A 87 -27.88 6.90 0.13
N SER A 88 -27.74 5.69 -0.39
CA SER A 88 -28.84 4.73 -0.48
C SER A 88 -28.43 3.39 0.13
N ASP A 89 -29.40 2.56 0.47
CA ASP A 89 -29.20 1.19 0.95
C ASP A 89 -28.26 0.40 0.02
N ARG A 90 -28.38 0.62 -1.30
CA ARG A 90 -27.49 0.02 -2.31
C ARG A 90 -26.05 0.52 -2.19
N ALA A 91 -25.85 1.82 -1.98
CA ALA A 91 -24.52 2.39 -1.79
C ALA A 91 -23.87 1.89 -0.48
N ALA A 92 -24.66 1.73 0.58
CA ALA A 92 -24.21 1.14 1.84
C ALA A 92 -23.82 -0.33 1.65
N GLY A 93 -24.62 -1.11 0.92
CA GLY A 93 -24.28 -2.49 0.52
C GLY A 93 -22.92 -2.58 -0.17
N LEU A 94 -22.67 -1.72 -1.17
CA LEU A 94 -21.38 -1.65 -1.86
C LEU A 94 -20.23 -1.24 -0.94
N MET A 95 -20.46 -0.37 0.03
CA MET A 95 -19.44 -0.03 1.03
C MET A 95 -19.12 -1.22 1.92
N LEU A 96 -20.12 -1.97 2.38
CA LEU A 96 -19.94 -3.20 3.14
C LEU A 96 -19.14 -4.25 2.34
N ASP A 97 -19.43 -4.40 1.05
CA ASP A 97 -18.66 -5.30 0.17
C ASP A 97 -17.19 -4.87 0.05
N ARG A 98 -16.94 -3.56 -0.08
CA ARG A 98 -15.58 -3.02 -0.11
C ARG A 98 -14.84 -3.27 1.19
N LEU A 99 -15.47 -3.03 2.34
CA LEU A 99 -14.87 -3.31 3.65
C LEU A 99 -14.61 -4.81 3.83
N ALA A 100 -15.50 -5.68 3.35
CA ALA A 100 -15.28 -7.13 3.36
C ALA A 100 -14.10 -7.53 2.46
N SER A 101 -13.99 -6.96 1.25
CA SER A 101 -12.87 -7.22 0.34
C SER A 101 -11.51 -6.76 0.89
N LEU A 102 -11.51 -5.75 1.77
CA LEU A 102 -10.32 -5.29 2.50
C LEU A 102 -9.96 -6.20 3.68
N GLY A 103 -10.77 -7.24 3.96
CA GLY A 103 -10.53 -8.18 5.04
C GLY A 103 -10.72 -7.59 6.44
N VAL A 104 -11.50 -6.51 6.58
CA VAL A 104 -11.80 -5.88 7.88
C VAL A 104 -13.20 -6.22 8.41
N LEU A 105 -14.02 -6.88 7.58
CA LEU A 105 -15.42 -7.20 7.88
C LEU A 105 -15.78 -8.58 7.32
N ASP A 106 -16.40 -9.42 8.15
CA ASP A 106 -17.07 -10.63 7.73
C ASP A 106 -18.57 -10.39 7.56
N LYS A 107 -19.13 -10.99 6.49
CA LYS A 107 -20.54 -10.90 6.12
C LYS A 107 -21.14 -12.30 6.04
N ARG A 108 -22.29 -12.49 6.68
CA ARG A 108 -23.10 -13.72 6.57
C ARG A 108 -24.56 -13.34 6.38
N PHE A 109 -25.29 -14.08 5.56
CA PHE A 109 -26.75 -13.97 5.49
C PHE A 109 -27.37 -15.13 6.26
N ASP A 110 -28.30 -14.85 7.16
CA ASP A 110 -28.94 -15.86 8.02
C ASP A 110 -30.29 -16.36 7.48
N GLY A 111 -30.71 -15.85 6.32
CA GLY A 111 -32.01 -16.15 5.70
C GLY A 111 -33.02 -15.00 5.82
N GLN A 112 -32.81 -14.05 6.73
CA GLN A 112 -33.69 -12.89 6.93
C GLN A 112 -32.94 -11.57 6.81
N THR A 113 -31.73 -11.48 7.37
CA THR A 113 -30.94 -10.26 7.38
C THR A 113 -29.45 -10.52 7.19
N LEU A 114 -28.73 -9.45 6.91
CA LEU A 114 -27.29 -9.47 6.83
C LEU A 114 -26.72 -9.40 8.25
N CYS A 115 -25.87 -10.35 8.60
CA CYS A 115 -25.16 -10.41 9.86
C CYS A 115 -23.69 -10.07 9.64
N LEU A 116 -23.18 -9.16 10.44
CA LEU A 116 -21.88 -8.52 10.28
C LEU A 116 -20.99 -8.81 11.49
N LYS A 117 -19.71 -9.09 11.24
CA LYS A 117 -18.70 -9.17 12.28
C LYS A 117 -17.44 -8.44 11.84
N ILE A 118 -17.07 -7.39 12.56
CA ILE A 118 -15.82 -6.68 12.35
C ILE A 118 -14.69 -7.60 12.76
N ARG A 119 -13.70 -7.74 11.87
CA ARG A 119 -12.51 -8.50 12.20
C ARG A 119 -11.66 -7.69 13.15
N THR A 120 -11.21 -8.37 14.20
CA THR A 120 -10.34 -7.78 15.21
C THR A 120 -9.09 -7.19 14.56
N MET A 121 -8.86 -5.90 14.81
CA MET A 121 -7.66 -5.18 14.42
C MET A 121 -6.81 -4.94 15.68
N PRO A 122 -5.73 -5.71 15.89
CA PRO A 122 -4.94 -5.65 17.12
C PRO A 122 -4.44 -4.24 17.46
N GLU A 123 -4.14 -3.43 16.45
CA GLU A 123 -3.69 -2.05 16.60
C GLU A 123 -4.75 -1.08 17.15
N LEU A 124 -6.02 -1.52 17.25
CA LEU A 124 -7.13 -0.73 17.78
C LEU A 124 -7.60 -1.17 19.18
N LEU A 125 -7.18 -2.34 19.64
CA LEU A 125 -7.66 -2.95 20.89
C LEU A 125 -6.73 -2.75 22.06
N THR A 126 -5.44 -2.68 21.81
CA THR A 126 -4.46 -2.36 22.83
C THR A 126 -4.22 -0.86 22.72
N PRO A 127 -4.30 -0.05 23.80
CA PRO A 127 -3.57 1.21 23.79
C PRO A 127 -2.15 0.78 23.48
N ALA A 128 -1.60 1.22 22.35
CA ALA A 128 -0.29 0.79 21.93
C ALA A 128 0.67 1.12 23.06
N THR A 129 0.98 0.12 23.90
CA THR A 129 2.36 -0.05 24.30
C THR A 129 2.98 -0.34 22.96
N GLU A 130 3.44 0.72 22.28
CA GLU A 130 4.16 0.63 21.03
C GLU A 130 5.34 -0.26 21.35
N ALA A 131 5.16 -1.58 21.19
CA ALA A 131 6.28 -2.48 21.12
C ALA A 131 7.14 -1.85 20.03
N PRO A 132 8.39 -1.46 20.36
CA PRO A 132 9.21 -0.73 19.42
C PRO A 132 9.22 -1.50 18.11
N LEU A 133 8.96 -0.79 17.00
CA LEU A 133 9.02 -1.43 15.69
C LEU A 133 10.35 -2.17 15.59
N PRO A 134 10.34 -3.42 15.10
CA PRO A 134 11.57 -4.19 14.98
C PRO A 134 12.56 -3.42 14.12
N GLU A 135 13.84 -3.51 14.47
CA GLU A 135 14.91 -2.96 13.66
C GLU A 135 14.85 -3.53 12.24
N LEU A 136 15.13 -2.67 11.26
CA LEU A 136 15.14 -3.07 9.86
C LEU A 136 16.56 -3.09 9.31
N PHE A 137 16.82 -4.03 8.40
CA PHE A 137 18.07 -4.09 7.67
C PHE A 137 17.84 -4.27 6.18
N ALA A 138 18.68 -3.64 5.36
CA ALA A 138 18.68 -3.83 3.92
C ALA A 138 19.46 -5.09 3.56
N ASP A 139 18.96 -5.84 2.58
CA ASP A 139 19.54 -7.12 2.17
C ASP A 139 19.22 -7.45 0.72
N ALA A 140 19.94 -8.42 0.16
CA ALA A 140 19.65 -8.98 -1.15
C ALA A 140 18.30 -9.68 -1.15
N PHE A 141 17.56 -9.52 -2.25
CA PHE A 141 16.34 -10.29 -2.48
C PHE A 141 16.67 -11.77 -2.70
N ASN A 142 15.91 -12.64 -2.03
CA ASN A 142 15.95 -14.08 -2.16
C ASN A 142 14.65 -14.58 -2.83
N PRO A 143 14.70 -15.05 -4.09
CA PRO A 143 13.50 -15.45 -4.84
C PRO A 143 12.73 -16.63 -4.22
N ARG A 144 13.37 -17.41 -3.33
CA ARG A 144 12.76 -18.56 -2.66
C ARG A 144 11.88 -18.14 -1.50
N THR A 145 12.27 -17.12 -0.74
CA THR A 145 11.59 -16.69 0.49
C THR A 145 10.80 -15.40 0.29
N ASP A 146 11.26 -14.51 -0.59
CA ASP A 146 10.77 -13.12 -0.62
C ASP A 146 9.76 -12.85 -1.73
N ALA A 147 9.78 -13.64 -2.80
CA ALA A 147 8.95 -13.37 -3.97
C ALA A 147 7.47 -13.27 -3.65
N VAL A 148 6.96 -14.15 -2.78
CA VAL A 148 5.54 -14.14 -2.36
C VAL A 148 5.23 -12.95 -1.46
N PRO A 149 5.90 -12.73 -0.31
CA PRO A 149 5.58 -11.59 0.57
C PRO A 149 5.83 -10.24 -0.11
N ALA A 150 6.87 -10.10 -0.94
CA ALA A 150 7.10 -8.89 -1.72
C ALA A 150 6.00 -8.66 -2.76
N ALA A 151 5.55 -9.71 -3.48
CA ALA A 151 4.43 -9.59 -4.41
C ALA A 151 3.14 -9.17 -3.69
N GLN A 152 2.89 -9.66 -2.48
CA GLN A 152 1.75 -9.23 -1.67
C GLN A 152 1.88 -7.76 -1.27
N LEU A 153 3.06 -7.32 -0.82
CA LEU A 153 3.32 -5.91 -0.52
C LEU A 153 3.03 -5.03 -1.74
N MET A 154 3.59 -5.37 -2.90
CA MET A 154 3.36 -4.65 -4.16
C MET A 154 1.88 -4.64 -4.56
N THR A 155 1.19 -5.78 -4.45
CA THR A 155 -0.24 -5.89 -4.78
C THR A 155 -1.09 -4.99 -3.88
N ARG A 156 -0.77 -4.92 -2.58
CA ARG A 156 -1.44 -3.99 -1.65
C ARG A 156 -1.16 -2.54 -2.05
N THR A 157 0.11 -2.18 -2.25
CA THR A 157 0.53 -0.82 -2.64
C THR A 157 -0.14 -0.35 -3.92
N TYR A 158 -0.36 -1.24 -4.89
CA TYR A 158 -1.03 -0.93 -6.14
C TYR A 158 -2.51 -1.32 -6.17
N SER A 159 -3.16 -1.52 -5.02
CA SER A 159 -4.52 -2.09 -4.94
C SER A 159 -5.57 -1.34 -5.78
N GLU A 160 -5.43 -0.03 -5.99
CA GLU A 160 -6.34 0.74 -6.87
C GLU A 160 -6.26 0.33 -8.35
N LEU A 161 -5.14 -0.27 -8.76
CA LEU A 161 -4.86 -0.71 -10.14
C LEU A 161 -5.14 -2.19 -10.38
N VAL A 162 -5.46 -2.91 -9.31
CA VAL A 162 -5.56 -4.36 -9.30
C VAL A 162 -7.02 -4.77 -9.43
N LYS A 163 -7.36 -5.47 -10.53
CA LYS A 163 -8.71 -6.04 -10.72
C LYS A 163 -8.91 -7.32 -9.92
N ASP A 164 -7.92 -8.20 -9.97
CA ASP A 164 -7.89 -9.48 -9.25
C ASP A 164 -6.60 -9.55 -8.42
N PRO A 165 -6.68 -9.37 -7.08
CA PRO A 165 -5.53 -9.42 -6.19
C PRO A 165 -4.79 -10.76 -6.21
N ALA A 166 -5.50 -11.88 -6.32
CA ALA A 166 -4.87 -13.20 -6.27
C ALA A 166 -4.09 -13.47 -7.56
N ALA A 167 -4.73 -13.25 -8.72
CA ALA A 167 -4.07 -13.41 -10.02
C ALA A 167 -2.88 -12.44 -10.19
N THR A 168 -3.03 -11.19 -9.73
CA THR A 168 -1.96 -10.19 -9.79
C THR A 168 -0.79 -10.56 -8.90
N SER A 169 -1.04 -10.99 -7.65
CA SER A 169 0.01 -11.41 -6.74
C SER A 169 0.79 -12.62 -7.30
N TYR A 170 0.08 -13.58 -7.90
CA TYR A 170 0.72 -14.71 -8.59
C TYR A 170 1.60 -14.25 -9.78
N LYS A 171 1.08 -13.36 -10.64
CA LYS A 171 1.82 -12.78 -11.77
C LYS A 171 3.10 -12.08 -11.31
N ILE A 172 2.98 -11.20 -10.31
CA ILE A 172 4.12 -10.47 -9.74
C ILE A 172 5.15 -11.46 -9.16
N THR A 173 4.70 -12.48 -8.41
CA THR A 173 5.60 -13.51 -7.84
C THR A 173 6.43 -14.20 -8.93
N LYS A 174 5.79 -14.58 -10.05
CA LYS A 174 6.48 -15.23 -11.18
C LYS A 174 7.53 -14.30 -11.79
N ASN A 175 7.18 -13.04 -12.01
CA ASN A 175 8.09 -12.04 -12.58
C ASN A 175 9.28 -11.77 -11.67
N LEU A 176 9.07 -11.57 -10.37
CA LEU A 176 10.16 -11.35 -9.41
C LEU A 176 11.14 -12.52 -9.42
N ARG A 177 10.66 -13.77 -9.47
CA ARG A 177 11.54 -14.94 -9.59
C ARG A 177 12.33 -14.92 -10.89
N ALA A 178 11.66 -14.73 -12.03
CA ALA A 178 12.31 -14.70 -13.33
C ALA A 178 13.37 -13.57 -13.44
N TRP A 179 13.11 -12.42 -12.85
CA TRP A 179 14.05 -11.29 -12.84
C TRP A 179 15.26 -11.58 -11.94
N ALA A 180 15.06 -12.21 -10.78
CA ALA A 180 16.16 -12.64 -9.92
C ALA A 180 17.05 -13.70 -10.59
N ASP A 181 16.44 -14.61 -11.36
CA ASP A 181 17.16 -15.64 -12.11
C ASP A 181 17.97 -15.02 -13.28
N HIS A 182 17.48 -13.93 -13.87
CA HIS A 182 18.17 -13.25 -14.98
C HIS A 182 19.32 -12.36 -14.50
N TYR A 183 19.10 -11.52 -13.48
CA TYR A 183 20.12 -10.64 -12.93
C TYR A 183 19.90 -10.40 -11.44
N ARG A 184 20.55 -11.20 -10.60
CA ARG A 184 20.30 -11.23 -9.15
C ARG A 184 20.43 -9.88 -8.42
N PRO A 185 21.40 -8.99 -8.73
CA PRO A 185 21.52 -7.69 -8.06
C PRO A 185 20.35 -6.72 -8.34
N CYS A 186 19.47 -7.01 -9.31
CA CYS A 186 18.35 -6.13 -9.66
C CYS A 186 17.35 -5.88 -8.53
N MET A 187 17.38 -6.65 -7.44
CA MET A 187 16.39 -6.55 -6.37
C MET A 187 16.98 -6.55 -4.97
N ARG A 188 16.46 -5.63 -4.16
CA ARG A 188 16.83 -5.41 -2.76
C ARG A 188 15.59 -5.40 -1.89
N VAL A 189 15.74 -5.75 -0.62
CA VAL A 189 14.64 -5.73 0.35
C VAL A 189 15.06 -5.06 1.65
N LEU A 190 14.09 -4.42 2.31
CA LEU A 190 14.21 -4.10 3.74
C LEU A 190 13.52 -5.22 4.52
N ARG A 191 14.21 -5.82 5.46
CA ARG A 191 13.73 -6.93 6.29
C ARG A 191 13.58 -6.50 7.72
N ARG A 192 12.61 -7.10 8.41
CA ARG A 192 12.58 -7.08 9.87
C ARG A 192 13.69 -7.97 10.43
N SER A 193 14.38 -7.51 11.48
CA SER A 193 15.42 -8.29 12.17
C SER A 193 14.87 -9.53 12.88
N ASP A 194 13.62 -9.50 13.31
CA ASP A 194 13.00 -10.56 14.12
C ASP A 194 12.49 -11.77 13.32
N THR A 195 11.98 -11.52 12.12
CA THR A 195 11.25 -12.51 11.30
C THR A 195 11.84 -12.66 9.91
N LEU A 196 12.78 -11.79 9.52
CA LEU A 196 13.39 -11.72 8.19
C LEU A 196 12.38 -11.42 7.06
N ASN A 197 11.12 -11.14 7.41
CA ASN A 197 10.06 -10.82 6.47
C ASN A 197 10.38 -9.49 5.76
N PRO A 198 10.24 -9.43 4.41
CA PRO A 198 10.44 -8.19 3.68
C PRO A 198 9.27 -7.24 3.93
N VAL A 199 9.60 -6.02 4.37
CA VAL A 199 8.69 -4.90 4.59
C VAL A 199 8.96 -3.73 3.63
N GLY A 200 10.03 -3.83 2.84
CA GLY A 200 10.29 -2.95 1.70
C GLY A 200 10.93 -3.71 0.56
N ILE A 201 10.78 -3.20 -0.66
CA ILE A 201 11.37 -3.76 -1.87
C ILE A 201 11.80 -2.65 -2.84
N THR A 202 12.99 -2.83 -3.41
CA THR A 202 13.49 -2.06 -4.55
C THR A 202 13.75 -3.01 -5.72
N VAL A 203 13.27 -2.66 -6.90
CA VAL A 203 13.48 -3.40 -8.15
C VAL A 203 14.14 -2.46 -9.18
N LEU A 204 15.44 -2.59 -9.37
CA LEU A 204 16.28 -1.89 -10.33
C LEU A 204 16.42 -2.75 -11.59
N TYR A 205 15.56 -2.53 -12.57
CA TYR A 205 15.46 -3.35 -13.77
C TYR A 205 16.30 -2.74 -14.91
N PRO A 206 17.52 -3.24 -15.21
CA PRO A 206 18.31 -2.75 -16.34
C PRO A 206 17.58 -3.08 -17.64
N VAL A 207 17.43 -2.12 -18.55
CA VAL A 207 16.66 -2.31 -19.78
C VAL A 207 17.57 -2.36 -21.00
N THR A 208 17.21 -3.19 -21.97
CA THR A 208 17.83 -3.18 -23.30
C THR A 208 17.55 -1.85 -24.00
N SER A 209 18.46 -1.38 -24.86
CA SER A 209 18.29 -0.15 -25.67
C SER A 209 16.97 -0.11 -26.43
N ASP A 210 16.52 -1.23 -27.01
CA ASP A 210 15.26 -1.33 -27.75
C ASP A 210 14.01 -1.01 -26.90
N SER A 211 14.12 -1.17 -25.58
CA SER A 211 13.02 -0.92 -24.65
C SER A 211 12.94 0.55 -24.19
N GLU A 212 13.98 1.36 -24.41
CA GLU A 212 14.05 2.74 -23.90
C GLU A 212 12.97 3.65 -24.49
N VAL A 213 12.55 3.39 -25.73
CA VAL A 213 11.46 4.10 -26.39
C VAL A 213 10.18 4.12 -25.55
N HIS A 214 9.96 3.11 -24.71
CA HIS A 214 8.77 2.99 -23.86
C HIS A 214 8.73 3.98 -22.68
N PHE A 215 9.86 4.61 -22.32
CA PHE A 215 9.89 5.72 -21.35
C PHE A 215 9.31 7.02 -21.92
N PHE A 216 9.23 7.13 -23.25
CA PHE A 216 8.68 8.29 -23.95
C PHE A 216 7.20 8.11 -24.32
N TYR A 217 6.66 6.90 -24.14
CA TYR A 217 5.22 6.64 -24.28
C TYR A 217 4.45 7.01 -22.99
N PRO A 218 3.14 7.26 -23.10
CA PRO A 218 2.30 7.47 -21.93
C PRO A 218 2.46 6.34 -20.91
N PRO A 219 2.70 6.62 -19.61
CA PRO A 219 3.01 5.60 -18.59
C PRO A 219 2.03 4.43 -18.53
N SER A 220 0.72 4.70 -18.69
CA SER A 220 -0.34 3.70 -18.75
C SER A 220 -0.13 2.66 -19.86
N ARG A 221 0.57 3.02 -20.94
CA ARG A 221 0.91 2.11 -22.03
C ARG A 221 2.13 1.25 -21.74
N SER A 222 2.85 1.50 -20.67
CA SER A 222 4.10 0.80 -20.35
C SER A 222 4.01 0.04 -19.02
N PHE A 223 2.98 0.29 -18.20
CA PHE A 223 2.77 -0.42 -16.94
C PHE A 223 2.28 -1.86 -17.15
N PHE A 224 3.00 -2.83 -16.57
CA PHE A 224 2.78 -4.26 -16.80
C PHE A 224 2.28 -5.03 -15.57
N LEU A 225 2.74 -4.68 -14.37
CA LEU A 225 2.64 -5.56 -13.20
C LEU A 225 1.20 -5.85 -12.75
N THR A 226 0.29 -4.89 -12.87
CA THR A 226 -1.13 -5.07 -12.49
C THR A 226 -2.08 -5.13 -13.69
N THR A 227 -1.55 -5.21 -14.92
CA THR A 227 -2.37 -5.26 -16.14
C THR A 227 -2.54 -6.69 -16.63
N ASP A 228 -3.61 -6.93 -17.39
CA ASP A 228 -3.89 -8.25 -17.99
C ASP A 228 -3.01 -8.55 -19.23
N ARG A 229 -1.98 -7.72 -19.47
CA ARG A 229 -1.10 -7.89 -20.62
C ARG A 229 -0.28 -9.17 -20.50
N PRO A 230 -0.15 -9.93 -21.60
CA PRO A 230 0.58 -11.19 -21.60
C PRO A 230 2.10 -10.98 -21.55
N THR A 231 2.58 -9.88 -22.15
CA THR A 231 4.00 -9.58 -22.29
C THR A 231 4.35 -8.23 -21.67
N ASP A 232 5.53 -8.19 -21.05
CA ASP A 232 6.14 -6.96 -20.54
C ASP A 232 6.72 -6.18 -21.73
N PRO A 233 6.40 -4.89 -21.89
CA PRO A 233 6.98 -4.09 -22.98
C PRO A 233 8.48 -3.86 -22.80
N PHE A 234 9.00 -3.93 -21.56
CA PHE A 234 10.43 -3.78 -21.32
C PHE A 234 11.09 -5.15 -21.19
N THR A 235 12.26 -5.27 -21.81
CA THR A 235 13.13 -6.44 -21.73
C THR A 235 14.35 -6.13 -20.85
N MET A 236 14.74 -7.08 -20.00
CA MET A 236 15.90 -6.93 -19.13
C MET A 236 17.18 -7.07 -19.96
N ALA A 237 18.13 -6.15 -19.78
CA ALA A 237 19.46 -6.31 -20.36
C ALA A 237 20.25 -7.41 -19.63
N THR A 238 21.07 -8.14 -20.39
CA THR A 238 22.00 -9.13 -19.84
C THR A 238 23.24 -8.44 -19.27
N GLN A 239 23.74 -8.92 -18.13
CA GLN A 239 24.99 -8.41 -17.53
C GLN A 239 26.12 -8.33 -18.58
N GLY A 240 26.82 -7.20 -18.61
CA GLY A 240 27.87 -6.90 -19.59
C GLY A 240 27.37 -6.28 -20.90
N ASP A 241 26.07 -6.05 -21.08
CA ASP A 241 25.53 -5.37 -22.26
C ASP A 241 26.10 -3.94 -22.36
N PRO A 242 26.90 -3.62 -23.41
CA PRO A 242 27.53 -2.31 -23.56
C PRO A 242 26.53 -1.21 -23.95
N ASN A 243 25.30 -1.56 -24.32
CA ASN A 243 24.27 -0.62 -24.76
C ASN A 243 23.18 -0.41 -23.70
N CYS A 244 23.29 -1.05 -22.53
CA CYS A 244 22.36 -0.82 -21.43
C CYS A 244 22.65 0.53 -20.77
N THR A 245 21.92 1.57 -21.17
CA THR A 245 22.09 2.93 -20.60
C THR A 245 21.16 3.21 -19.43
N SER A 246 20.06 2.47 -19.33
CA SER A 246 18.92 2.83 -18.49
C SER A 246 18.52 1.73 -17.50
N ILE A 247 18.09 2.14 -16.31
CA ILE A 247 17.36 1.31 -15.35
C ILE A 247 15.93 1.81 -15.23
N TYR A 248 14.98 0.89 -15.31
CA TYR A 248 13.62 1.11 -14.84
C TYR A 248 13.50 0.69 -13.36
N VAL A 249 13.32 1.66 -12.47
CA VAL A 249 12.90 1.42 -11.08
C VAL A 249 11.44 0.96 -11.07
N ARG A 250 11.22 -0.36 -11.15
CA ARG A 250 9.88 -0.96 -11.25
C ARG A 250 9.12 -0.94 -9.94
N ALA A 251 9.84 -0.92 -8.83
CA ALA A 251 9.29 -0.76 -7.50
C ALA A 251 10.32 -0.10 -6.59
N TRP A 252 9.84 0.82 -5.75
CA TRP A 252 10.59 1.40 -4.63
C TRP A 252 9.57 1.64 -3.53
N ILE A 253 9.36 0.63 -2.69
CA ILE A 253 8.22 0.54 -1.79
C ILE A 253 8.73 0.24 -0.38
N ILE A 254 8.21 0.97 0.59
CA ILE A 254 8.30 0.64 2.01
C ILE A 254 6.86 0.54 2.52
N ASP A 255 6.55 -0.52 3.26
CA ASP A 255 5.26 -0.64 3.93
C ASP A 255 5.06 0.60 4.84
N PRO A 256 3.93 1.33 4.71
CA PRO A 256 3.71 2.57 5.45
C PRO A 256 3.89 2.45 6.97
N LEU A 257 3.67 1.28 7.56
CA LEU A 257 3.90 1.05 8.99
C LEU A 257 5.37 1.22 9.39
N TYR A 258 6.27 0.96 8.46
CA TYR A 258 7.72 0.99 8.65
C TYR A 258 8.36 2.23 8.03
N LEU A 259 7.59 3.07 7.34
CA LEU A 259 8.08 4.27 6.70
C LEU A 259 8.51 5.30 7.74
N SER A 260 9.81 5.50 7.85
CA SER A 260 10.43 6.49 8.72
C SER A 260 11.64 7.12 8.03
N ARG A 261 12.09 8.25 8.57
CA ARG A 261 13.33 8.92 8.14
C ARG A 261 14.53 7.96 8.13
N HIS A 262 14.66 7.14 9.18
CA HIS A 262 15.74 6.16 9.27
C HIS A 262 15.69 5.12 8.15
N THR A 263 14.52 4.54 7.90
CA THR A 263 14.34 3.51 6.86
C THR A 263 14.49 4.06 5.44
N LEU A 264 14.09 5.32 5.22
CA LEU A 264 14.31 6.01 3.95
C LEU A 264 15.80 6.19 3.68
N LYS A 265 16.56 6.67 4.67
CA LYS A 265 18.01 6.80 4.57
C LYS A 265 18.67 5.46 4.24
N GLN A 266 18.25 4.40 4.93
CA GLN A 266 18.76 3.06 4.72
C GLN A 266 18.49 2.55 3.30
N LEU A 267 17.27 2.75 2.78
CA LEU A 267 16.92 2.31 1.43
C LEU A 267 17.64 3.10 0.35
N ILE A 268 17.80 4.42 0.51
CA ILE A 268 18.58 5.27 -0.40
C ILE A 268 20.02 4.78 -0.46
N HIS A 269 20.65 4.57 0.70
CA HIS A 269 22.03 4.09 0.77
C HIS A 269 22.21 2.70 0.14
N ASP A 270 21.33 1.75 0.45
CA ASP A 270 21.37 0.41 -0.16
C ASP A 270 21.17 0.47 -1.69
N THR A 271 20.30 1.38 -2.16
CA THR A 271 20.11 1.63 -3.60
C THR A 271 21.38 2.21 -4.22
N GLN A 272 22.06 3.16 -3.58
CA GLN A 272 23.33 3.74 -4.06
C GLN A 272 24.44 2.69 -4.15
N VAL A 273 24.60 1.86 -3.12
CA VAL A 273 25.57 0.74 -3.12
C VAL A 273 25.27 -0.24 -4.26
N THR A 274 23.99 -0.58 -4.45
CA THR A 274 23.58 -1.49 -5.54
C THR A 274 23.83 -0.89 -6.91
N LEU A 275 23.55 0.41 -7.09
CA LEU A 275 23.80 1.11 -8.36
C LEU A 275 25.29 1.22 -8.67
N HIS A 276 26.16 1.39 -7.67
CA HIS A 276 27.61 1.31 -7.89
C HIS A 276 28.02 -0.03 -8.50
N GLN A 277 27.54 -1.15 -7.94
CA GLN A 277 27.79 -2.47 -8.51
C GLN A 277 27.22 -2.60 -9.93
N MET A 278 25.99 -2.11 -10.15
CA MET A 278 25.36 -2.18 -11.48
C MET A 278 26.13 -1.38 -12.55
N LYS A 279 26.83 -0.30 -12.19
CA LYS A 279 27.69 0.43 -13.15
C LYS A 279 28.91 -0.38 -13.58
N GLU A 280 29.42 -1.26 -12.72
CA GLU A 280 30.49 -2.19 -13.11
C GLU A 280 29.95 -3.27 -14.05
N ASP A 281 28.74 -3.74 -13.77
CA ASP A 281 28.06 -4.78 -14.55
C ASP A 281 27.52 -4.28 -15.91
N PHE A 282 27.24 -2.99 -16.03
CA PHE A 282 26.72 -2.33 -17.24
C PHE A 282 27.50 -1.02 -17.48
N PRO A 283 28.57 -1.04 -18.29
CA PRO A 283 29.51 0.09 -18.39
C PRO A 283 28.90 1.41 -18.93
N ALA A 284 27.86 1.34 -19.76
CA ALA A 284 27.20 2.51 -20.33
C ALA A 284 26.04 3.07 -19.48
N LEU A 285 25.81 2.48 -18.30
CA LEU A 285 24.66 2.76 -17.47
C LEU A 285 24.71 4.19 -16.87
N CYS A 286 23.73 5.02 -17.21
CA CYS A 286 23.67 6.43 -16.81
C CYS A 286 22.30 6.94 -16.36
N ASP A 287 21.18 6.26 -16.68
CA ASP A 287 19.83 6.81 -16.51
C ASP A 287 18.94 5.98 -15.57
N LEU A 288 18.19 6.67 -14.70
CA LEU A 288 17.12 6.10 -13.89
C LEU A 288 15.77 6.64 -14.35
N TYR A 289 14.86 5.71 -14.65
CA TYR A 289 13.46 6.01 -14.90
C TYR A 289 12.59 5.34 -13.84
N SER A 290 11.53 6.01 -13.43
CA SER A 290 10.51 5.43 -12.54
C SER A 290 9.13 5.92 -12.92
N MET A 291 8.11 5.11 -12.61
CA MET A 291 6.72 5.49 -12.79
C MET A 291 6.13 5.95 -11.47
N MET A 292 5.70 7.20 -11.40
CA MET A 292 4.94 7.73 -10.27
C MET A 292 3.48 7.33 -10.42
N ILE A 293 3.02 6.44 -9.53
CA ILE A 293 1.65 5.92 -9.53
C ILE A 293 0.81 6.55 -8.43
N HIS A 294 1.41 6.81 -7.26
CA HIS A 294 0.72 7.32 -6.08
C HIS A 294 1.31 8.67 -5.64
N PRO A 295 0.47 9.69 -5.33
CA PRO A 295 0.93 11.03 -4.96
C PRO A 295 1.70 11.08 -3.63
N SER A 296 1.63 10.05 -2.77
CA SER A 296 2.34 10.03 -1.48
C SER A 296 3.85 10.16 -1.59
N TYR A 297 4.44 9.81 -2.73
CA TYR A 297 5.88 9.90 -2.97
C TYR A 297 6.29 11.19 -3.71
N GLU A 298 5.35 12.10 -3.98
CA GLU A 298 5.59 13.28 -4.81
C GLU A 298 6.57 14.27 -4.17
N GLU A 299 6.49 14.46 -2.85
CA GLU A 299 7.44 15.29 -2.12
C GLU A 299 8.83 14.66 -2.08
N LEU A 300 8.91 13.36 -1.78
CA LEU A 300 10.17 12.62 -1.79
C LEU A 300 10.83 12.64 -3.18
N ARG A 301 10.06 12.42 -4.25
CA ARG A 301 10.53 12.55 -5.64
C ARG A 301 11.21 13.91 -5.86
N ARG A 302 10.54 14.99 -5.46
CA ARG A 302 11.06 16.36 -5.63
C ARG A 302 12.35 16.57 -4.85
N LEU A 303 12.40 16.12 -3.59
CA LEU A 303 13.58 16.25 -2.74
C LEU A 303 14.76 15.42 -3.23
N MET A 304 14.50 14.22 -3.78
CA MET A 304 15.52 13.41 -4.45
C MET A 304 15.97 13.99 -5.80
N GLY A 305 15.29 15.02 -6.34
CA GLY A 305 15.67 15.67 -7.59
C GLY A 305 15.29 14.92 -8.86
N PHE A 306 14.34 13.98 -8.80
CA PHE A 306 13.75 13.35 -9.99
C PHE A 306 12.87 14.35 -10.74
N GLU A 307 13.04 14.48 -12.05
CA GLU A 307 12.24 15.36 -12.91
C GLU A 307 11.07 14.61 -13.56
N ARG A 308 9.93 15.29 -13.74
CA ARG A 308 8.82 14.72 -14.55
C ARG A 308 9.14 14.90 -16.02
N VAL A 309 9.15 13.81 -16.78
CA VAL A 309 9.47 13.84 -18.22
C VAL A 309 8.25 13.55 -19.12
N SER A 310 7.23 12.89 -18.59
CA SER A 310 5.97 12.63 -19.31
C SER A 310 4.84 12.33 -18.34
N GLN A 311 3.60 12.61 -18.74
CA GLN A 311 2.41 12.35 -17.93
C GLN A 311 1.27 11.80 -18.80
N ASP A 312 0.49 10.87 -18.25
CA ASP A 312 -0.75 10.43 -18.88
C ASP A 312 -1.81 11.55 -18.90
N THR A 313 -2.58 11.63 -19.98
CA THR A 313 -3.66 12.62 -20.10
C THR A 313 -4.90 12.27 -19.28
N GLN A 314 -5.15 10.98 -19.07
CA GLN A 314 -6.37 10.47 -18.41
C GLN A 314 -6.12 9.97 -16.98
N ARG A 315 -4.87 9.72 -16.62
CA ARG A 315 -4.49 9.14 -15.32
C ARG A 315 -3.38 9.98 -14.72
N PRO A 316 -3.30 10.07 -13.38
CA PRO A 316 -2.26 10.86 -12.72
C PRO A 316 -0.90 10.14 -12.70
N TYR A 317 -0.60 9.30 -13.69
CA TYR A 317 0.68 8.62 -13.78
C TYR A 317 1.66 9.48 -14.56
N SER A 318 2.91 9.47 -14.11
CA SER A 318 3.97 10.18 -14.81
C SER A 318 5.26 9.40 -14.80
N TRP A 319 5.99 9.48 -15.91
CA TRP A 319 7.39 9.12 -15.94
C TRP A 319 8.20 10.18 -15.23
N VAL A 320 9.10 9.71 -14.37
CA VAL A 320 10.11 10.54 -13.74
C VAL A 320 11.49 10.01 -14.07
N TYR A 321 12.44 10.92 -14.12
CA TYR A 321 13.80 10.68 -14.58
C TYR A 321 14.82 11.32 -13.65
N MET A 322 15.96 10.64 -13.48
CA MET A 322 17.15 11.18 -12.85
C MET A 322 18.36 10.46 -13.44
N SER A 323 19.48 11.16 -13.65
CA SER A 323 20.72 10.45 -13.97
C SER A 323 21.26 9.72 -12.74
N ILE A 324 21.85 8.55 -12.96
CA ILE A 324 22.45 7.71 -11.92
C ILE A 324 23.53 8.49 -11.18
N ASP A 325 24.37 9.24 -11.90
CA ASP A 325 25.43 10.02 -11.27
C ASP A 325 24.88 11.06 -10.28
N ARG A 326 23.74 11.69 -10.58
CA ARG A 326 23.10 12.60 -9.62
C ARG A 326 22.53 11.82 -8.43
N TYR A 327 21.94 10.65 -8.66
CA TYR A 327 21.38 9.83 -7.59
C TYR A 327 22.46 9.31 -6.63
N LEU A 328 23.61 8.87 -7.17
CA LEU A 328 24.77 8.43 -6.39
C LEU A 328 25.37 9.54 -5.53
N ASN A 329 25.25 10.80 -5.97
CA ASN A 329 25.71 11.96 -5.22
C ASN A 329 24.68 12.55 -4.25
N LEU A 330 23.50 11.92 -4.08
CA LEU A 330 22.51 12.38 -3.11
C LEU A 330 22.99 12.20 -1.67
N ASP A 331 22.89 13.27 -0.87
CA ASP A 331 22.98 13.15 0.58
C ASP A 331 21.62 12.67 1.14
N ALA A 332 21.57 11.40 1.50
CA ALA A 332 20.38 10.78 2.07
C ALA A 332 19.92 11.45 3.38
N VAL A 333 20.83 12.05 4.17
CA VAL A 333 20.50 12.77 5.40
C VAL A 333 19.79 14.08 5.08
N GLU A 334 20.31 14.86 4.13
CA GLU A 334 19.69 16.12 3.71
C GLU A 334 18.29 15.90 3.14
N VAL A 335 18.15 14.95 2.22
CA VAL A 335 16.85 14.59 1.60
C VAL A 335 15.81 14.25 2.66
N VAL A 336 16.19 13.40 3.61
CA VAL A 336 15.28 12.91 4.64
C VAL A 336 14.94 13.97 5.68
N ASN A 337 15.87 14.86 6.02
CA ASN A 337 15.63 15.96 6.94
C ASN A 337 14.73 17.04 6.34
N ALA A 338 14.75 17.21 5.02
CA ALA A 338 13.90 18.15 4.30
C ALA A 338 12.45 17.68 4.13
N LEU A 339 12.14 16.40 4.40
CA LEU A 339 10.77 15.88 4.38
C LEU A 339 9.94 16.49 5.49
N THR A 340 8.80 17.06 5.12
CA THR A 340 7.80 17.53 6.09
C THR A 340 7.25 16.35 6.92
N PRO A 341 7.00 16.56 8.22
CA PRO A 341 6.54 15.52 9.13
C PRO A 341 5.09 15.08 8.89
#